data_AF-A0A512CG62-F1
#
_entry.id   AF-A0A512CG62-F1
#
_cell.length_a   1.000
_cell.length_b   1.000
_cell.length_c   1.000
_cell.angle_alpha   90.00
_cell.angle_beta   90.00
_cell.angle_gamma   90.00
#
_symmetry.space_group_name_H-M   'P 1'
#
loop_
_entity.id
_entity.type
_entity.pdbx_description
1 polymer ?
#
loop_
_entity_poly.entity_id
_entity_poly.type
_entity_poly.pdbx_seq_one_letter_code
_entity_poly.pdbx_strand_id
1 'polypeptide(L)'
;MMKNISFNTQNRLAYYTLMFVLFTLGACQSGVKLPSGDSDNGGLTLPGGFEAVVVVDSIGRARHLTVRDNGDIYVKLRVANEEGQGIVALRDTDGNGKADIVSTFGSYPEVGSYGTGMEIYNGYLYFSTAGDVFRIKIDPESLVPEGEAELIMRDDYKNAFYGHEHIAKPLAFDNEGNMYVPFGSPGDVCQEFNRRPGLPGMLPCPQLEWHGGIWRFDANKLNQTQKDGYLYATGIRSVVAMDWNDKENSLYVVQHGRDNLYRTWPDLYSRWESAVLPSEEFLKVEEGTNAGWPYFYYDHIRGKKLLNPEYGGDKELDTGVDSVAMPLIGFPGHYAPNDLFFYTGDQFPERYKDGAFVAFHGSTIRGPYPQAGYFVGFVPFEGDKPSGPWEVFADGFAKLDTIVNTGDAAARPMGISMGPDGSLYITESVQGKIWRVMYPGDKEDFSEDALEELAIRKESRTNIRKPDEEQDNLEKGLLEVGAQTYNVYCATCHQSNGMGDGTRFPPLAGTKWVRGNKKELINVILQGLEGQIEVDGVAYNGIMPAHSFLSDAEAAGVLTYIRKSFGNNSSSISAIEVANARKEIK
;
A
#
# COMPACT_ATOMS: atom_id res chain seq x y z
N MET A 1 19.23 -80.15 66.75
CA MET A 1 20.49 -79.40 66.58
C MET A 1 20.79 -79.30 65.09
N MET A 2 21.06 -78.09 64.64
CA MET A 2 21.26 -77.69 63.24
C MET A 2 22.20 -78.61 62.46
N LYS A 3 21.80 -78.90 61.20
CA LYS A 3 22.70 -78.86 60.05
C LYS A 3 21.90 -78.84 58.74
N ASN A 4 22.20 -77.82 57.95
CA ASN A 4 21.86 -77.65 56.54
C ASN A 4 22.16 -78.90 55.71
N ILE A 5 21.36 -79.15 54.67
CA ILE A 5 21.80 -79.52 53.31
C ILE A 5 20.64 -79.29 52.33
N SER A 6 20.87 -78.33 51.43
CA SER A 6 20.55 -78.31 49.99
C SER A 6 19.43 -79.22 49.48
N PHE A 7 18.35 -78.59 49.00
CA PHE A 7 17.55 -79.12 47.88
C PHE A 7 18.00 -78.47 46.58
N ASN A 8 18.37 -79.34 45.64
CA ASN A 8 18.72 -79.07 44.26
C ASN A 8 17.62 -79.71 43.41
N THR A 9 17.05 -79.01 42.43
CA THR A 9 17.11 -79.38 41.00
C THR A 9 16.16 -78.57 40.12
N GLN A 10 16.76 -78.08 39.03
CA GLN A 10 16.25 -78.06 37.65
C GLN A 10 15.25 -76.99 37.20
N ASN A 11 15.63 -76.42 36.06
CA ASN A 11 14.84 -75.68 35.07
C ASN A 11 14.46 -74.24 35.42
N ARG A 12 15.30 -73.31 34.95
CA ARG A 12 14.87 -72.18 34.09
C ARG A 12 16.10 -71.44 33.56
N LEU A 13 16.65 -72.01 32.49
CA LEU A 13 17.47 -71.29 31.52
C LEU A 13 16.56 -70.93 30.33
N ALA A 14 16.85 -69.78 29.73
CA ALA A 14 16.56 -69.39 28.35
C ALA A 14 15.28 -68.59 28.04
N TYR A 15 15.53 -67.56 27.21
CA TYR A 15 14.62 -66.73 26.41
C TYR A 15 14.06 -65.44 27.02
N TYR A 16 14.95 -64.46 27.20
CA TYR A 16 14.62 -63.05 26.93
C TYR A 16 14.70 -62.82 25.41
N THR A 17 13.57 -62.97 24.72
CA THR A 17 13.37 -62.52 23.34
C THR A 17 11.87 -62.31 23.14
N LEU A 18 11.48 -61.26 22.39
CA LEU A 18 10.11 -60.76 22.12
C LEU A 18 9.50 -59.97 23.29
N MET A 19 8.95 -58.75 23.16
CA MET A 19 8.45 -57.99 22.01
C MET A 19 8.59 -56.49 22.36
N PHE A 20 9.52 -55.77 21.71
CA PHE A 20 9.37 -54.33 21.51
C PHE A 20 8.65 -54.17 20.17
N VAL A 21 7.31 -54.21 20.20
CA VAL A 21 6.53 -53.77 19.04
C VAL A 21 6.49 -52.25 19.11
N LEU A 22 7.19 -51.64 18.16
CA LEU A 22 7.08 -50.24 17.79
C LEU A 22 5.60 -49.84 17.70
N PHE A 23 5.14 -49.00 18.62
CA PHE A 23 4.02 -48.10 18.37
C PHE A 23 4.57 -46.89 17.62
N THR A 24 4.91 -47.06 16.34
CA THR A 24 4.94 -45.93 15.42
C THR A 24 3.50 -45.58 15.11
N LEU A 25 2.93 -44.67 15.89
CA LEU A 25 1.79 -43.88 15.45
C LEU A 25 2.28 -43.07 14.24
N GLY A 26 2.14 -43.67 13.05
CA GLY A 26 2.07 -42.91 11.82
C GLY A 26 0.82 -42.07 11.92
N ALA A 27 0.94 -40.86 12.46
CA ALA A 27 0.01 -39.80 12.16
C ALA A 27 0.15 -39.56 10.65
N CYS A 28 -0.67 -40.23 9.84
CA CYS A 28 -0.99 -39.72 8.53
C CYS A 28 -1.61 -38.34 8.80
N GLN A 29 -0.82 -37.27 8.60
CA GLN A 29 -1.36 -35.96 8.33
C GLN A 29 -2.29 -36.16 7.14
N SER A 30 -3.58 -36.23 7.41
CA SER A 30 -4.58 -36.04 6.36
C SER A 30 -4.38 -34.59 5.95
N GLY A 31 -3.65 -34.37 4.86
CA GLY A 31 -3.45 -33.04 4.31
C GLY A 31 -4.81 -32.36 4.18
N VAL A 32 -4.93 -31.15 4.71
CA VAL A 32 -6.15 -30.34 4.55
C VAL A 32 -6.41 -30.26 3.05
N LYS A 33 -7.56 -30.77 2.62
CA LYS A 33 -7.92 -30.73 1.20
C LYS A 33 -8.19 -29.28 0.83
N LEU A 34 -7.32 -28.71 0.00
CA LEU A 34 -7.49 -27.35 -0.50
C LEU A 34 -8.71 -27.26 -1.44
N PRO A 35 -9.47 -26.15 -1.41
CA PRO A 35 -10.46 -25.88 -2.43
C PRO A 35 -9.79 -25.63 -3.78
N SER A 36 -10.54 -25.78 -4.86
CA SER A 36 -10.06 -25.43 -6.20
C SER A 36 -9.98 -23.92 -6.37
N GLY A 37 -8.91 -23.43 -6.99
CA GLY A 37 -8.82 -22.02 -7.40
C GLY A 37 -9.87 -21.63 -8.42
N ASP A 38 -10.14 -20.33 -8.50
CA ASP A 38 -10.93 -19.76 -9.59
C ASP A 38 -10.15 -19.85 -10.90
N SER A 39 -10.85 -20.05 -12.03
CA SER A 39 -10.21 -20.34 -13.33
C SER A 39 -9.25 -19.26 -13.82
N ASP A 40 -9.38 -18.04 -13.35
CA ASP A 40 -8.52 -16.89 -13.66
C ASP A 40 -7.79 -16.35 -12.42
N ASN A 41 -7.73 -17.12 -11.32
CA ASN A 41 -7.19 -16.71 -10.02
C ASN A 41 -7.85 -15.43 -9.45
N GLY A 42 -9.14 -15.21 -9.74
CA GLY A 42 -9.81 -13.94 -9.41
C GLY A 42 -9.19 -12.75 -10.14
N GLY A 43 -8.56 -13.02 -11.28
CA GLY A 43 -7.82 -12.12 -12.14
C GLY A 43 -6.45 -11.69 -11.62
N LEU A 44 -5.85 -12.47 -10.71
CA LEU A 44 -4.44 -12.31 -10.33
C LEU A 44 -3.52 -13.12 -11.25
N THR A 45 -2.32 -12.60 -11.46
CA THR A 45 -1.18 -13.38 -11.99
C THR A 45 -0.30 -13.76 -10.80
N LEU A 46 0.03 -15.05 -10.69
CA LEU A 46 0.77 -15.68 -9.59
C LEU A 46 1.91 -16.53 -10.16
N PRO A 47 2.90 -16.96 -9.35
CA PRO A 47 3.90 -17.92 -9.79
C PRO A 47 3.25 -19.24 -10.22
N GLY A 48 3.90 -19.95 -11.14
CA GLY A 48 3.47 -21.25 -11.62
C GLY A 48 3.15 -22.22 -10.48
N GLY A 49 2.02 -22.92 -10.60
CA GLY A 49 1.52 -23.87 -9.60
C GLY A 49 0.73 -23.25 -8.45
N PHE A 50 0.74 -21.92 -8.28
CA PHE A 50 -0.18 -21.25 -7.35
C PHE A 50 -1.56 -21.07 -7.96
N GLU A 51 -2.57 -21.17 -7.09
CA GLU A 51 -3.97 -20.92 -7.41
C GLU A 51 -4.54 -19.89 -6.42
N ALA A 52 -5.54 -19.12 -6.84
CA ALA A 52 -6.30 -18.27 -5.92
C ALA A 52 -7.79 -18.50 -6.05
N VAL A 53 -8.49 -18.48 -4.91
CA VAL A 53 -9.94 -18.41 -4.82
C VAL A 53 -10.35 -17.04 -4.29
N VAL A 54 -11.36 -16.43 -4.92
CA VAL A 54 -12.00 -15.22 -4.40
C VAL A 54 -12.90 -15.63 -3.25
N VAL A 55 -12.48 -15.28 -2.03
CA VAL A 55 -13.22 -15.55 -0.79
C VAL A 55 -14.51 -14.73 -0.77
N VAL A 56 -14.41 -13.46 -1.16
CA VAL A 56 -15.53 -12.52 -1.29
C VAL A 56 -15.17 -11.44 -2.31
N ASP A 57 -16.13 -11.02 -3.14
CA ASP A 57 -15.89 -10.02 -4.18
C ASP A 57 -15.86 -8.58 -3.66
N SER A 58 -16.62 -8.27 -2.61
CA SER A 58 -16.70 -6.92 -2.06
C SER A 58 -17.24 -6.91 -0.64
N ILE A 59 -16.54 -6.19 0.25
CA ILE A 59 -16.99 -5.91 1.63
C ILE A 59 -16.86 -4.43 2.01
N GLY A 60 -16.57 -3.56 1.03
CA GLY A 60 -16.30 -2.14 1.25
C GLY A 60 -14.80 -1.84 1.35
N ARG A 61 -14.43 -0.65 1.84
CA ARG A 61 -13.03 -0.18 1.78
C ARG A 61 -12.14 -0.89 2.81
N ALA A 62 -11.72 -2.11 2.51
CA ALA A 62 -10.92 -2.94 3.39
C ALA A 62 -9.52 -2.36 3.68
N ARG A 63 -8.98 -2.74 4.84
CA ARG A 63 -7.66 -2.41 5.37
C ARG A 63 -6.96 -3.71 5.77
N HIS A 64 -6.35 -3.80 6.95
CA HIS A 64 -5.73 -5.03 7.41
C HIS A 64 -6.77 -6.11 7.72
N LEU A 65 -6.34 -7.37 7.64
CA LEU A 65 -7.13 -8.53 8.01
C LEU A 65 -6.31 -9.46 8.89
N THR A 66 -6.99 -10.35 9.59
CA THR A 66 -6.38 -11.46 10.32
C THR A 66 -7.24 -12.69 10.16
N VAL A 67 -6.63 -13.88 10.19
CA VAL A 67 -7.33 -15.16 10.06
C VAL A 67 -7.12 -15.97 11.33
N ARG A 68 -8.21 -16.47 11.89
CA ARG A 68 -8.19 -17.27 13.11
C ARG A 68 -7.86 -18.73 12.80
N ASP A 69 -7.40 -19.48 13.81
CA ASP A 69 -7.11 -20.91 13.72
C ASP A 69 -8.24 -21.80 13.19
N ASN A 70 -9.50 -21.34 13.30
CA ASN A 70 -10.68 -22.05 12.77
C ASN A 70 -11.06 -21.63 11.34
N GLY A 71 -10.29 -20.73 10.72
CA GLY A 71 -10.53 -20.20 9.37
C GLY A 71 -11.42 -18.97 9.30
N ASP A 72 -11.95 -18.45 10.42
CA ASP A 72 -12.69 -17.19 10.42
C ASP A 72 -11.77 -16.03 10.03
N ILE A 73 -12.28 -15.13 9.19
CA ILE A 73 -11.53 -13.97 8.70
C ILE A 73 -12.13 -12.71 9.29
N TYR A 74 -11.30 -11.85 9.88
CA TYR A 74 -11.70 -10.54 10.35
C TYR A 74 -10.98 -9.46 9.55
N VAL A 75 -11.72 -8.46 9.10
CA VAL A 75 -11.19 -7.39 8.25
C VAL A 75 -11.56 -6.03 8.83
N LYS A 76 -10.58 -5.14 8.96
CA LYS A 76 -10.84 -3.75 9.31
C LYS A 76 -11.31 -2.98 8.08
N LEU A 77 -12.40 -2.22 8.23
CA LEU A 77 -12.80 -1.24 7.22
C LEU A 77 -12.13 0.12 7.49
N ARG A 78 -11.77 0.82 6.41
CA ARG A 78 -11.26 2.18 6.49
C ARG A 78 -12.26 3.15 7.09
N VAL A 79 -13.55 2.95 6.79
CA VAL A 79 -14.66 3.77 7.30
C VAL A 79 -15.76 2.81 7.73
N ALA A 80 -16.34 3.06 8.90
CA ALA A 80 -17.49 2.30 9.37
C ALA A 80 -18.71 2.47 8.44
N ASN A 81 -19.58 1.47 8.41
CA ASN A 81 -20.85 1.54 7.69
C ASN A 81 -21.82 2.56 8.38
N GLU A 82 -23.02 2.71 7.83
CA GLU A 82 -24.03 3.64 8.35
C GLU A 82 -24.48 3.30 9.79
N GLU A 83 -24.34 2.05 10.22
CA GLU A 83 -24.61 1.56 11.57
C GLU A 83 -23.42 1.75 12.53
N GLY A 84 -22.34 2.38 12.06
CA GLY A 84 -21.12 2.61 12.83
C GLY A 84 -20.25 1.37 13.02
N GLN A 85 -20.51 0.30 12.29
CA GLN A 85 -19.72 -0.94 12.34
C GLN A 85 -18.52 -0.86 11.38
N GLY A 86 -17.31 -1.00 11.90
CA GLY A 86 -16.07 -0.86 11.13
C GLY A 86 -15.26 -2.14 10.94
N ILE A 87 -15.86 -3.30 11.22
CA ILE A 87 -15.22 -4.62 11.10
C ILE A 87 -16.15 -5.55 10.33
N VAL A 88 -15.57 -6.40 9.48
CA VAL A 88 -16.27 -7.48 8.78
C VAL A 88 -15.72 -8.82 9.26
N ALA A 89 -16.60 -9.72 9.68
CA ALA A 89 -16.28 -11.12 9.97
C ALA A 89 -16.82 -12.00 8.82
N LEU A 90 -16.00 -12.93 8.34
CA LEU A 90 -16.34 -13.87 7.28
C LEU A 90 -16.12 -15.31 7.72
N ARG A 91 -17.01 -16.20 7.27
CA ARG A 91 -16.88 -17.65 7.47
C ARG A 91 -17.31 -18.39 6.22
N ASP A 92 -16.57 -19.46 5.94
CA ASP A 92 -16.89 -20.49 4.94
C ASP A 92 -17.37 -21.74 5.71
N THR A 93 -18.63 -22.14 5.55
CA THR A 93 -19.20 -23.29 6.28
C THR A 93 -19.17 -24.60 5.49
N ASP A 94 -18.89 -24.56 4.18
CA ASP A 94 -18.86 -25.74 3.32
C ASP A 94 -17.44 -26.13 2.85
N GLY A 95 -16.44 -25.30 3.14
CA GLY A 95 -15.03 -25.53 2.87
C GLY A 95 -14.64 -25.31 1.40
N ASN A 96 -15.48 -24.61 0.62
CA ASN A 96 -15.21 -24.35 -0.80
C ASN A 96 -14.23 -23.17 -1.04
N GLY A 97 -13.74 -22.53 0.03
CA GLY A 97 -12.84 -21.39 -0.01
C GLY A 97 -13.53 -20.02 -0.15
N LYS A 98 -14.86 -19.98 -0.20
CA LYS A 98 -15.67 -18.76 -0.34
C LYS A 98 -16.54 -18.57 0.89
N ALA A 99 -16.60 -17.34 1.37
CA ALA A 99 -17.41 -17.02 2.54
C ALA A 99 -18.91 -17.07 2.18
N ASP A 100 -19.67 -17.84 2.95
CA ASP A 100 -21.13 -17.90 2.86
C ASP A 100 -21.82 -17.09 3.99
N ILE A 101 -21.07 -16.75 5.03
CA ILE A 101 -21.48 -15.83 6.08
C ILE A 101 -20.55 -14.61 6.04
N VAL A 102 -21.17 -13.43 5.93
CA VAL A 102 -20.50 -12.13 6.02
C VAL A 102 -21.30 -11.25 6.99
N SER A 103 -20.66 -10.85 8.08
CA SER A 103 -21.29 -10.08 9.16
C SER A 103 -20.47 -8.84 9.49
N THR A 104 -21.12 -7.70 9.70
CA THR A 104 -20.46 -6.47 10.15
C THR A 104 -20.65 -6.25 11.65
N PHE A 105 -19.63 -5.75 12.33
CA PHE A 105 -19.68 -5.44 13.77
C PHE A 105 -18.64 -4.39 14.16
N GLY A 106 -18.53 -4.14 15.48
CA GLY A 106 -17.56 -3.21 16.05
C GLY A 106 -18.04 -1.78 15.99
N SER A 107 -19.11 -1.46 16.72
CA SER A 107 -19.58 -0.09 16.93
C SER A 107 -18.73 0.60 17.98
N TYR A 108 -18.09 1.71 17.63
CA TYR A 108 -17.27 2.52 18.53
C TYR A 108 -17.54 4.02 18.33
N PRO A 109 -17.18 4.89 19.31
CA PRO A 109 -17.61 6.29 19.32
C PRO A 109 -17.11 7.12 18.13
N GLU A 110 -16.02 6.69 17.49
CA GLU A 110 -15.41 7.40 16.37
C GLU A 110 -16.01 7.00 15.02
N VAL A 111 -17.15 7.62 14.67
CA VAL A 111 -17.86 7.40 13.40
C VAL A 111 -17.18 8.19 12.27
N GLY A 112 -16.94 7.53 11.12
CA GLY A 112 -16.39 8.16 9.90
C GLY A 112 -14.86 8.27 9.81
N SER A 113 -14.11 7.73 10.77
CA SER A 113 -12.65 7.87 10.86
C SER A 113 -11.86 6.75 10.16
N TYR A 114 -10.56 7.00 9.94
CA TYR A 114 -9.57 6.21 9.20
C TYR A 114 -9.14 4.94 9.98
N GLY A 115 -9.81 3.80 9.76
CA GLY A 115 -9.40 2.50 10.31
C GLY A 115 -8.17 1.89 9.62
N THR A 116 -7.36 1.10 10.32
CA THR A 116 -6.23 0.37 9.71
C THR A 116 -6.06 -1.06 10.23
N GLY A 117 -5.62 -1.23 11.46
CA GLY A 117 -5.11 -2.50 11.99
C GLY A 117 -6.21 -3.49 12.39
N MET A 118 -5.90 -4.77 12.24
CA MET A 118 -6.72 -5.91 12.64
C MET A 118 -5.79 -7.08 12.97
N GLU A 119 -5.74 -7.49 14.24
CA GLU A 119 -4.83 -8.56 14.67
C GLU A 119 -5.43 -9.44 15.76
N ILE A 120 -5.03 -10.71 15.80
CA ILE A 120 -5.34 -11.61 16.91
C ILE A 120 -4.12 -11.69 17.82
N TYR A 121 -4.32 -11.39 19.10
CA TYR A 121 -3.27 -11.53 20.10
C TYR A 121 -3.84 -12.02 21.43
N ASN A 122 -3.25 -13.09 21.99
CA ASN A 122 -3.65 -13.68 23.27
C ASN A 122 -5.16 -13.94 23.43
N GLY A 123 -5.80 -14.40 22.35
CA GLY A 123 -7.24 -14.71 22.31
C GLY A 123 -8.15 -13.49 22.38
N TYR A 124 -7.66 -12.33 21.96
CA TYR A 124 -8.43 -11.12 21.71
C TYR A 124 -8.24 -10.68 20.26
N LEU A 125 -9.28 -10.08 19.70
CA LEU A 125 -9.22 -9.39 18.43
C LEU A 125 -8.91 -7.91 18.69
N TYR A 126 -7.73 -7.46 18.32
CA TYR A 126 -7.30 -6.06 18.38
C TYR A 126 -7.61 -5.37 17.05
N PHE A 127 -8.06 -4.12 17.14
CA PHE A 127 -8.35 -3.33 15.95
C PHE A 127 -8.19 -1.84 16.23
N SER A 128 -7.87 -1.08 15.19
CA SER A 128 -7.61 0.36 15.33
C SER A 128 -8.50 1.25 14.48
N THR A 129 -8.75 2.45 15.00
CA THR A 129 -9.28 3.60 14.28
C THR A 129 -8.13 4.59 14.01
N ALA A 130 -8.46 5.84 13.68
CA ALA A 130 -7.46 6.90 13.54
C ALA A 130 -6.83 7.28 14.90
N GLY A 131 -7.65 7.30 15.95
CA GLY A 131 -7.25 7.74 17.28
C GLY A 131 -7.20 6.64 18.34
N ASP A 132 -7.88 5.51 18.15
CA ASP A 132 -8.03 4.52 19.21
C ASP A 132 -7.55 3.13 18.77
N VAL A 133 -6.98 2.39 19.72
CA VAL A 133 -6.78 0.94 19.63
C VAL A 133 -7.70 0.28 20.62
N PHE A 134 -8.51 -0.66 20.14
CA PHE A 134 -9.43 -1.45 20.93
C PHE A 134 -9.04 -2.92 20.90
N ARG A 135 -9.61 -3.69 21.82
CA ARG A 135 -9.69 -5.14 21.71
C ARG A 135 -11.05 -5.67 22.13
N ILE A 136 -11.41 -6.85 21.65
CA ILE A 136 -12.59 -7.59 22.13
C ILE A 136 -12.23 -9.06 22.32
N LYS A 137 -12.75 -9.68 23.38
CA LYS A 137 -12.46 -11.09 23.67
C LYS A 137 -13.09 -11.96 22.59
N ILE A 138 -12.31 -12.85 21.99
CA ILE A 138 -12.84 -13.81 21.02
C ILE A 138 -13.59 -14.90 21.78
N ASP A 139 -14.85 -15.11 21.44
CA ASP A 139 -15.61 -16.29 21.83
C ASP A 139 -15.22 -17.45 20.89
N PRO A 140 -14.72 -18.58 21.42
CA PRO A 140 -14.32 -19.69 20.58
C PRO A 140 -15.42 -20.22 19.65
N GLU A 141 -16.69 -20.13 20.06
CA GLU A 141 -17.84 -20.74 19.38
C GLU A 141 -18.55 -19.78 18.41
N SER A 142 -18.31 -18.47 18.53
CA SER A 142 -19.03 -17.43 17.79
C SER A 142 -18.14 -16.77 16.73
N LEU A 143 -18.73 -16.46 15.56
CA LEU A 143 -18.04 -15.69 14.50
C LEU A 143 -17.92 -14.21 14.86
N VAL A 144 -18.94 -13.63 15.49
CA VAL A 144 -18.93 -12.24 15.93
C VAL A 144 -18.72 -12.24 17.43
N PRO A 145 -17.63 -11.66 17.94
CA PRO A 145 -17.42 -11.53 19.37
C PRO A 145 -18.56 -10.77 20.06
N GLU A 146 -19.05 -11.29 21.18
CA GLU A 146 -20.07 -10.63 22.01
C GLU A 146 -19.42 -9.66 23.02
N GLY A 147 -20.15 -8.60 23.38
CA GLY A 147 -19.74 -7.63 24.40
C GLY A 147 -19.23 -6.30 23.85
N GLU A 148 -18.78 -5.44 24.76
CA GLU A 148 -18.22 -4.13 24.42
C GLU A 148 -16.72 -4.23 24.17
N ALA A 149 -16.22 -3.48 23.19
CA ALA A 149 -14.80 -3.39 22.93
C ALA A 149 -14.09 -2.59 24.03
N GLU A 150 -12.97 -3.12 24.53
CA GLU A 150 -12.13 -2.48 25.53
C GLU A 150 -11.17 -1.51 24.87
N LEU A 151 -11.09 -0.26 25.36
CA LEU A 151 -10.11 0.72 24.90
C LEU A 151 -8.72 0.39 25.48
N ILE A 152 -7.75 0.16 24.59
CA ILE A 152 -6.36 -0.14 24.95
C ILE A 152 -5.52 1.14 24.94
N MET A 153 -5.61 1.91 23.87
CA MET A 153 -4.82 3.13 23.70
C MET A 153 -5.63 4.20 22.99
N ARG A 154 -5.47 5.47 23.42
CA ARG A 154 -6.02 6.66 22.78
C ARG A 154 -4.93 7.67 22.42
N ASP A 155 -4.99 8.11 21.17
CA ASP A 155 -4.22 9.18 20.53
C ASP A 155 -5.16 10.37 20.26
N ASP A 156 -4.84 11.53 20.84
CA ASP A 156 -5.59 12.77 20.64
C ASP A 156 -5.13 13.52 19.37
N TYR A 157 -5.04 12.80 18.26
CA TYR A 157 -4.48 13.31 17.00
C TYR A 157 -5.23 14.54 16.47
N LYS A 158 -6.52 14.69 16.80
CA LYS A 158 -7.35 15.83 16.37
C LYS A 158 -6.89 17.15 16.97
N ASN A 159 -6.28 17.10 18.15
CA ASN A 159 -5.71 18.26 18.84
C ASN A 159 -4.19 18.37 18.64
N ALA A 160 -3.60 17.56 17.74
CA ALA A 160 -2.18 17.62 17.45
C ALA A 160 -1.80 18.98 16.84
N PHE A 161 -0.87 19.68 17.51
CA PHE A 161 -0.49 21.05 17.18
C PHE A 161 0.08 21.21 15.77
N TYR A 162 0.85 20.22 15.29
CA TYR A 162 1.52 20.28 13.99
C TYR A 162 0.71 19.67 12.82
N GLY A 163 -0.50 19.13 13.10
CA GLY A 163 -1.32 18.44 12.10
C GLY A 163 -1.37 16.92 12.32
N HIS A 164 -1.96 16.21 11.35
CA HIS A 164 -2.29 14.78 11.47
C HIS A 164 -2.43 14.10 10.10
N GLU A 165 -1.46 14.30 9.20
CA GLU A 165 -1.48 13.67 7.86
C GLU A 165 -1.37 12.14 7.92
N HIS A 166 -0.56 11.60 8.84
CA HIS A 166 -0.26 10.15 8.92
C HIS A 166 -0.77 9.53 10.23
N ILE A 167 -2.05 9.17 10.25
CA ILE A 167 -2.78 8.64 11.43
C ILE A 167 -3.17 7.17 11.32
N ALA A 168 -2.53 6.42 10.41
CA ALA A 168 -2.69 4.97 10.37
C ALA A 168 -2.11 4.34 11.64
N LYS A 169 -2.79 3.34 12.19
CA LYS A 169 -2.39 2.61 13.40
C LYS A 169 -2.33 1.10 13.12
N PRO A 170 -1.39 0.61 12.28
CA PRO A 170 -1.08 -0.82 12.24
C PRO A 170 -0.59 -1.28 13.62
N LEU A 171 -0.67 -2.57 13.89
CA LEU A 171 -0.36 -3.15 15.19
C LEU A 171 0.61 -4.32 15.00
N ALA A 172 1.59 -4.43 15.89
CA ALA A 172 2.45 -5.60 16.00
C ALA A 172 2.63 -5.91 17.48
N PHE A 173 2.83 -7.17 17.80
CA PHE A 173 2.94 -7.64 19.17
C PHE A 173 4.16 -8.54 19.31
N ASP A 174 4.87 -8.40 20.42
CA ASP A 174 5.95 -9.34 20.73
C ASP A 174 5.46 -10.49 21.63
N ASN A 175 6.39 -11.40 21.91
CA ASN A 175 6.20 -12.56 22.76
C ASN A 175 6.26 -12.24 24.27
N GLU A 176 6.42 -10.96 24.65
CA GLU A 176 6.59 -10.51 26.04
C GLU A 176 5.38 -9.73 26.57
N GLY A 177 4.34 -9.55 25.76
CA GLY A 177 3.13 -8.81 26.14
C GLY A 177 3.13 -7.36 25.70
N ASN A 178 4.06 -6.94 24.85
CA ASN A 178 4.12 -5.58 24.34
C ASN A 178 3.38 -5.42 23.00
N MET A 179 2.78 -4.25 22.82
CA MET A 179 2.14 -3.80 21.59
C MET A 179 2.92 -2.61 21.02
N TYR A 180 3.21 -2.65 19.72
CA TYR A 180 3.92 -1.60 19.00
C TYR A 180 2.94 -0.84 18.12
N VAL A 181 2.96 0.49 18.23
CA VAL A 181 2.05 1.37 17.48
C VAL A 181 2.81 2.57 16.94
N PRO A 182 2.76 2.86 15.63
CA PRO A 182 3.37 4.06 15.07
C PRO A 182 2.55 5.31 15.37
N PHE A 183 3.26 6.42 15.55
CA PHE A 183 2.69 7.77 15.52
C PHE A 183 3.34 8.48 14.34
N GLY A 184 2.69 8.41 13.19
CA GLY A 184 3.19 8.97 11.94
C GLY A 184 3.34 10.49 12.01
N SER A 185 4.11 11.02 11.07
CA SER A 185 4.42 12.44 11.02
C SER A 185 3.15 13.31 10.80
N PRO A 186 3.08 14.50 11.42
CA PRO A 186 2.00 15.46 11.18
C PRO A 186 1.99 16.02 9.76
N GLY A 187 3.14 15.97 9.07
CA GLY A 187 3.34 16.44 7.70
C GLY A 187 4.49 15.71 7.00
N ASP A 188 5.05 16.31 5.95
CA ASP A 188 5.92 15.60 5.01
C ASP A 188 7.37 15.46 5.52
N VAL A 189 8.00 16.58 5.88
CA VAL A 189 9.44 16.69 6.20
C VAL A 189 9.74 17.71 7.31
N CYS A 190 8.80 17.88 8.25
CA CYS A 190 8.94 18.77 9.43
C CYS A 190 9.33 20.23 9.10
N GLN A 191 8.71 20.80 8.05
CA GLN A 191 8.88 22.20 7.66
C GLN A 191 8.09 23.14 8.57
N GLU A 192 8.53 24.41 8.65
CA GLU A 192 7.77 25.48 9.31
C GLU A 192 6.37 25.63 8.71
N PHE A 193 6.26 25.50 7.38
CA PHE A 193 4.99 25.37 6.67
C PHE A 193 5.05 24.18 5.72
N ASN A 194 4.22 23.17 5.99
CA ASN A 194 4.25 21.89 5.29
C ASN A 194 4.09 22.05 3.76
N ARG A 195 4.92 21.35 2.99
CA ARG A 195 4.85 21.23 1.51
C ARG A 195 4.88 22.56 0.75
N ARG A 196 5.42 23.62 1.36
CA ARG A 196 5.63 24.90 0.68
C ARG A 196 6.98 24.90 -0.04
N PRO A 197 7.03 25.19 -1.35
CA PRO A 197 8.29 25.19 -2.10
C PRO A 197 9.35 26.11 -1.50
N GLY A 198 10.58 25.61 -1.45
CA GLY A 198 11.77 26.34 -0.98
C GLY A 198 11.82 26.69 0.52
N LEU A 199 10.88 26.21 1.34
CA LEU A 199 10.91 26.50 2.77
C LEU A 199 11.80 25.53 3.57
N PRO A 200 12.52 26.04 4.59
CA PRO A 200 13.38 25.22 5.41
C PRO A 200 12.61 24.29 6.35
N GLY A 201 13.28 23.24 6.77
CA GLY A 201 12.90 22.36 7.87
C GLY A 201 13.16 23.01 9.22
N MET A 202 12.41 22.63 10.25
CA MET A 202 12.67 23.07 11.62
C MET A 202 13.85 22.28 12.22
N LEU A 203 14.84 22.98 12.78
CA LEU A 203 16.03 22.36 13.39
C LEU A 203 16.24 22.85 14.84
N PRO A 204 16.18 21.95 15.86
CA PRO A 204 15.73 20.56 15.76
C PRO A 204 14.26 20.46 15.37
N CYS A 205 13.87 19.36 14.72
CA CYS A 205 12.48 19.09 14.39
C CYS A 205 11.68 18.81 15.68
N PRO A 206 10.73 19.69 16.07
CA PRO A 206 9.96 19.50 17.30
C PRO A 206 8.94 18.36 17.20
N GLN A 207 8.63 17.89 15.98
CA GLN A 207 7.67 16.80 15.79
C GLN A 207 8.20 15.45 16.30
N LEU A 208 9.53 15.26 16.35
CA LEU A 208 10.15 14.01 16.80
C LEU A 208 9.89 13.67 18.27
N GLU A 209 9.44 14.63 19.07
CA GLU A 209 9.07 14.39 20.47
C GLU A 209 7.84 13.46 20.59
N TRP A 210 6.89 13.56 19.65
CA TRP A 210 5.59 12.87 19.72
C TRP A 210 5.17 12.21 18.40
N HIS A 211 5.98 12.28 17.35
CA HIS A 211 5.66 11.73 16.04
C HIS A 211 6.91 11.29 15.27
N GLY A 212 6.71 10.65 14.12
CA GLY A 212 7.79 10.16 13.28
C GLY A 212 8.51 8.98 13.94
N GLY A 213 7.76 8.08 14.59
CA GLY A 213 8.33 6.99 15.37
C GLY A 213 7.32 5.92 15.75
N ILE A 214 7.79 4.95 16.55
CA ILE A 214 7.02 3.80 17.04
C ILE A 214 7.11 3.77 18.56
N TRP A 215 5.96 3.60 19.21
CA TRP A 215 5.85 3.50 20.66
C TRP A 215 5.48 2.08 21.07
N ARG A 216 6.09 1.61 22.15
CA ARG A 216 5.81 0.34 22.82
C ARG A 216 4.86 0.58 23.99
N PHE A 217 3.81 -0.22 24.07
CA PHE A 217 2.78 -0.21 25.12
C PHE A 217 2.64 -1.60 25.73
N ASP A 218 2.07 -1.70 26.93
CA ASP A 218 1.60 -2.97 27.45
C ASP A 218 0.29 -3.35 26.73
N ALA A 219 0.27 -4.48 26.03
CA ALA A 219 -0.90 -4.92 25.26
C ALA A 219 -2.13 -5.18 26.15
N ASN A 220 -1.94 -5.41 27.46
CA ASN A 220 -2.99 -5.77 28.39
C ASN A 220 -3.46 -4.61 29.28
N LYS A 221 -2.76 -3.48 29.26
CA LYS A 221 -3.15 -2.29 30.04
C LYS A 221 -4.20 -1.49 29.27
N LEU A 222 -5.37 -1.32 29.87
CA LEU A 222 -6.47 -0.53 29.30
C LEU A 222 -6.21 0.99 29.43
N ASN A 223 -6.82 1.76 28.55
CA ASN A 223 -6.91 3.23 28.60
C ASN A 223 -5.56 3.95 28.64
N GLN A 224 -4.56 3.43 27.94
CA GLN A 224 -3.27 4.10 27.77
C GLN A 224 -3.41 5.33 26.87
N THR A 225 -2.51 6.28 27.06
CA THR A 225 -2.28 7.40 26.15
C THR A 225 -0.85 7.34 25.63
N GLN A 226 -0.50 8.12 24.61
CA GLN A 226 0.90 8.15 24.12
C GLN A 226 1.93 8.42 25.23
N LYS A 227 1.56 9.18 26.27
CA LYS A 227 2.42 9.47 27.43
C LYS A 227 2.73 8.24 28.30
N ASP A 228 1.88 7.23 28.25
CA ASP A 228 2.11 5.93 28.91
C ASP A 228 3.04 5.03 28.09
N GLY A 229 3.19 5.31 26.79
CA GLY A 229 4.02 4.54 25.87
C GLY A 229 5.50 4.90 25.99
N TYR A 230 6.35 3.93 25.69
CA TYR A 230 7.78 4.12 25.58
C TYR A 230 8.16 4.37 24.12
N LEU A 231 8.85 5.47 23.82
CA LEU A 231 9.37 5.73 22.47
C LEU A 231 10.41 4.66 22.12
N TYR A 232 10.00 3.69 21.31
CA TYR A 232 10.82 2.54 20.94
C TYR A 232 11.76 2.87 19.79
N ALA A 233 11.29 3.62 18.79
CA ALA A 233 12.08 4.06 17.65
C ALA A 233 11.61 5.42 17.12
N THR A 234 12.52 6.17 16.50
CA THR A 234 12.27 7.51 15.93
C THR A 234 12.81 7.62 14.50
N GLY A 235 12.56 8.76 13.86
CA GLY A 235 12.99 9.04 12.50
C GLY A 235 12.35 8.18 11.43
N ILE A 236 11.13 7.70 11.67
CA ILE A 236 10.32 6.89 10.75
C ILE A 236 9.07 7.68 10.37
N ARG A 237 8.93 8.11 9.12
CA ARG A 237 7.90 9.08 8.70
C ARG A 237 6.47 8.58 8.89
N SER A 238 6.14 7.48 8.24
CA SER A 238 4.77 6.93 8.19
C SER A 238 4.85 5.43 7.98
N VAL A 239 4.19 4.67 8.85
CA VAL A 239 4.18 3.21 8.84
C VAL A 239 2.75 2.73 8.69
N VAL A 240 2.55 1.86 7.71
CA VAL A 240 1.30 1.10 7.53
C VAL A 240 1.64 -0.39 7.41
N ALA A 241 2.76 -0.72 6.76
CA ALA A 241 3.35 -2.05 6.72
C ALA A 241 4.30 -2.28 7.92
N MET A 242 3.89 -3.15 8.85
CA MET A 242 4.62 -3.46 10.07
C MET A 242 4.28 -4.87 10.53
N ASP A 243 5.28 -5.63 10.94
CA ASP A 243 5.08 -6.99 11.46
C ASP A 243 6.18 -7.33 12.47
N TRP A 244 5.86 -8.24 13.39
CA TRP A 244 6.82 -8.82 14.32
C TRP A 244 7.28 -10.17 13.78
N ASN A 245 8.58 -10.30 13.52
CA ASN A 245 9.14 -11.60 13.15
C ASN A 245 9.38 -12.40 14.44
N ASP A 246 8.55 -13.40 14.71
CA ASP A 246 8.65 -14.23 15.92
C ASP A 246 9.95 -15.03 16.01
N LYS A 247 10.47 -15.49 14.87
CA LYS A 247 11.68 -16.30 14.81
C LYS A 247 12.92 -15.50 15.22
N GLU A 248 13.00 -14.26 14.76
CA GLU A 248 14.09 -13.33 15.06
C GLU A 248 13.79 -12.42 16.26
N ASN A 249 12.60 -12.54 16.84
CA ASN A 249 12.11 -11.72 17.94
C ASN A 249 12.38 -10.22 17.74
N SER A 250 12.01 -9.71 16.57
CA SER A 250 12.36 -8.37 16.11
C SER A 250 11.21 -7.71 15.34
N LEU A 251 11.05 -6.41 15.52
CA LEU A 251 10.10 -5.60 14.77
C LEU A 251 10.67 -5.23 13.40
N TYR A 252 9.84 -5.28 12.37
CA TYR A 252 10.18 -4.79 11.06
C TYR A 252 9.09 -3.90 10.50
N VAL A 253 9.48 -2.94 9.66
CA VAL A 253 8.55 -2.03 8.96
C VAL A 253 8.98 -1.80 7.53
N VAL A 254 8.03 -1.44 6.68
CA VAL A 254 8.32 -0.77 5.41
C VAL A 254 7.68 0.61 5.45
N GLN A 255 8.50 1.66 5.62
CA GLN A 255 8.00 3.02 5.78
C GLN A 255 7.70 3.70 4.44
N HIS A 256 6.74 4.63 4.47
CA HIS A 256 6.48 5.54 3.35
C HIS A 256 7.51 6.67 3.36
N GLY A 257 8.30 6.80 2.29
CA GLY A 257 9.24 7.90 2.06
C GLY A 257 8.54 9.26 1.96
N ARG A 258 9.32 10.36 1.96
CA ARG A 258 8.79 11.72 1.75
C ARG A 258 8.20 11.90 0.35
N ASP A 259 7.39 12.92 0.17
CA ASP A 259 6.79 13.23 -1.14
C ASP A 259 7.47 14.44 -1.81
N ASN A 260 7.05 14.73 -3.05
CA ASN A 260 7.13 16.08 -3.65
C ASN A 260 8.56 16.67 -3.81
N LEU A 261 9.59 15.86 -4.03
CA LEU A 261 10.96 16.36 -4.27
C LEU A 261 11.00 17.44 -5.37
N TYR A 262 10.43 17.16 -6.55
CA TYR A 262 10.38 18.14 -7.66
C TYR A 262 9.50 19.34 -7.35
N ARG A 263 8.32 19.11 -6.76
CA ARG A 263 7.35 20.20 -6.48
C ARG A 263 7.92 21.21 -5.49
N THR A 264 8.68 20.74 -4.50
CA THR A 264 9.24 21.60 -3.45
C THR A 264 10.61 22.15 -3.85
N TRP A 265 11.40 21.40 -4.62
CA TRP A 265 12.78 21.72 -5.01
C TRP A 265 13.04 21.47 -6.51
N PRO A 266 12.34 22.20 -7.41
CA PRO A 266 12.41 21.98 -8.86
C PRO A 266 13.77 22.30 -9.48
N ASP A 267 14.61 23.08 -8.80
CA ASP A 267 15.98 23.41 -9.24
C ASP A 267 16.99 22.30 -8.92
N LEU A 268 16.65 21.39 -8.00
CA LEU A 268 17.52 20.28 -7.60
C LEU A 268 17.10 18.95 -8.22
N TYR A 269 15.79 18.66 -8.21
CA TYR A 269 15.28 17.38 -8.66
C TYR A 269 14.59 17.51 -10.00
N SER A 270 14.68 16.47 -10.83
CA SER A 270 13.81 16.32 -12.01
C SER A 270 12.46 15.73 -11.61
N ARG A 271 11.47 15.82 -12.52
CA ARG A 271 10.18 15.15 -12.34
C ARG A 271 10.34 13.62 -12.28
N TRP A 272 11.31 13.09 -13.03
CA TRP A 272 11.61 11.66 -13.02
C TRP A 272 12.20 11.24 -11.68
N GLU A 273 13.18 11.98 -11.17
CA GLU A 273 13.74 11.72 -9.84
C GLU A 273 12.64 11.77 -8.78
N SER A 274 11.75 12.76 -8.82
CA SER A 274 10.63 12.84 -7.89
C SER A 274 9.59 11.72 -8.05
N ALA A 275 9.55 11.00 -9.17
CA ALA A 275 8.66 9.87 -9.39
C ALA A 275 9.25 8.53 -8.93
N VAL A 276 10.57 8.45 -8.74
CA VAL A 276 11.27 7.22 -8.31
C VAL A 276 11.99 7.35 -6.97
N LEU A 277 12.17 8.58 -6.48
CA LEU A 277 12.75 8.92 -5.19
C LEU A 277 11.76 9.75 -4.35
N PRO A 278 11.94 9.77 -3.02
CA PRO A 278 12.82 8.90 -2.24
C PRO A 278 12.28 7.46 -2.19
N SER A 279 13.09 6.54 -1.67
CA SER A 279 12.70 5.13 -1.54
C SER A 279 11.62 4.93 -0.48
N GLU A 280 10.81 3.89 -0.66
CA GLU A 280 10.13 3.23 0.46
C GLU A 280 11.17 2.32 1.15
N GLU A 281 11.29 2.39 2.48
CA GLU A 281 12.43 1.78 3.19
C GLU A 281 11.99 0.60 4.05
N PHE A 282 12.53 -0.60 3.78
CA PHE A 282 12.39 -1.78 4.63
C PHE A 282 13.44 -1.71 5.75
N LEU A 283 12.99 -1.60 7.00
CA LEU A 283 13.83 -1.42 8.19
C LEU A 283 13.61 -2.57 9.17
N LYS A 284 14.71 -3.10 9.73
CA LYS A 284 14.68 -3.76 11.04
C LYS A 284 14.64 -2.66 12.10
N VAL A 285 13.73 -2.77 13.07
CA VAL A 285 13.53 -1.77 14.11
C VAL A 285 13.83 -2.40 15.46
N GLU A 286 14.89 -1.92 16.08
CA GLU A 286 15.31 -2.28 17.43
C GLU A 286 15.08 -1.08 18.37
N GLU A 287 15.16 -1.34 19.68
CA GLU A 287 15.02 -0.29 20.68
C GLU A 287 16.08 0.80 20.49
N GLY A 288 15.63 2.06 20.38
CA GLY A 288 16.49 3.22 20.12
C GLY A 288 16.81 3.48 18.65
N THR A 289 16.26 2.71 17.71
CA THR A 289 16.47 2.93 16.27
C THR A 289 16.07 4.35 15.87
N ASN A 290 16.95 5.02 15.13
CA ASN A 290 16.66 6.28 14.45
C ASN A 290 16.83 6.09 12.94
N ALA A 291 15.75 6.09 12.17
CA ALA A 291 15.81 5.89 10.71
C ALA A 291 16.05 7.18 9.90
N GLY A 292 16.22 8.31 10.58
CA GLY A 292 16.78 9.55 10.01
C GLY A 292 15.78 10.56 9.44
N TRP A 293 14.48 10.23 9.31
CA TRP A 293 13.48 11.27 9.04
C TRP A 293 13.45 12.30 10.20
N PRO A 294 13.22 13.61 9.96
CA PRO A 294 13.00 14.25 8.66
C PRO A 294 14.29 14.66 7.94
N TYR A 295 15.46 14.47 8.56
CA TYR A 295 16.71 15.04 8.06
C TYR A 295 17.25 14.31 6.84
N PHE A 296 17.07 13.00 6.75
CA PHE A 296 17.59 12.19 5.66
C PHE A 296 16.48 11.48 4.87
N TYR A 297 16.73 11.24 3.59
CA TYR A 297 15.95 10.33 2.75
C TYR A 297 16.89 9.29 2.12
N TYR A 298 16.38 8.10 1.78
CA TYR A 298 17.18 7.06 1.12
C TYR A 298 17.03 7.08 -0.40
N ASP A 299 18.16 7.09 -1.11
CA ASP A 299 18.25 6.89 -2.56
C ASP A 299 18.70 5.45 -2.84
N HIS A 300 17.75 4.57 -3.19
CA HIS A 300 18.03 3.17 -3.50
C HIS A 300 18.82 2.98 -4.81
N ILE A 301 18.79 3.96 -5.73
CA ILE A 301 19.55 3.89 -6.97
C ILE A 301 21.04 4.04 -6.65
N ARG A 302 21.36 4.92 -5.70
CA ARG A 302 22.74 5.17 -5.23
C ARG A 302 23.13 4.34 -4.02
N GLY A 303 22.19 3.70 -3.36
CA GLY A 303 22.41 2.89 -2.17
C GLY A 303 22.80 3.69 -0.92
N LYS A 304 22.46 4.99 -0.84
CA LYS A 304 22.87 5.86 0.28
C LYS A 304 21.73 6.74 0.79
N LYS A 305 21.78 7.10 2.07
CA LYS A 305 20.96 8.17 2.63
C LYS A 305 21.60 9.52 2.35
N LEU A 306 20.76 10.52 2.08
CA LEU A 306 21.14 11.87 1.70
C LEU A 306 20.39 12.88 2.57
N LEU A 307 21.03 14.00 2.87
CA LEU A 307 20.40 15.10 3.59
C LEU A 307 19.26 15.68 2.74
N ASN A 308 18.10 15.87 3.37
CA ASN A 308 16.95 16.49 2.76
C ASN A 308 17.27 17.97 2.43
N PRO A 309 16.80 18.50 1.28
CA PRO A 309 17.05 19.89 0.91
C PRO A 309 16.53 20.92 1.93
N GLU A 310 15.45 20.57 2.65
CA GLU A 310 14.90 21.37 3.74
C GLU A 310 15.93 21.68 4.85
N TYR A 311 17.00 20.88 4.95
CA TYR A 311 18.09 21.01 5.93
C TYR A 311 19.43 21.35 5.28
N GLY A 312 19.42 21.82 4.02
CA GLY A 312 20.61 22.24 3.28
C GLY A 312 21.23 21.15 2.40
N GLY A 313 20.55 20.02 2.19
CA GLY A 313 21.00 18.97 1.27
C GLY A 313 20.96 19.41 -0.20
N ASP A 314 21.89 18.88 -1.00
CA ASP A 314 22.12 19.24 -2.39
C ASP A 314 22.15 18.03 -3.35
N LYS A 315 21.59 16.89 -2.89
CA LYS A 315 21.64 15.55 -3.53
C LYS A 315 22.95 14.79 -3.38
N GLU A 316 23.98 15.39 -2.79
CA GLU A 316 25.25 14.71 -2.53
C GLU A 316 25.59 14.63 -1.05
N LEU A 317 25.26 15.66 -0.28
CA LEU A 317 25.54 15.74 1.16
C LEU A 317 24.89 14.60 1.95
N ASP A 318 25.73 13.90 2.72
CA ASP A 318 25.39 12.80 3.61
C ASP A 318 25.95 13.01 5.03
N THR A 319 26.40 14.22 5.35
CA THR A 319 26.98 14.53 6.66
C THR A 319 26.00 14.20 7.79
N GLY A 320 26.44 13.34 8.72
CA GLY A 320 25.63 12.87 9.84
C GLY A 320 24.87 11.56 9.59
N VAL A 321 24.97 10.97 8.38
CA VAL A 321 24.29 9.71 8.04
C VAL A 321 24.71 8.53 8.93
N ASP A 322 25.95 8.52 9.42
CA ASP A 322 26.47 7.47 10.31
C ASP A 322 25.73 7.38 11.66
N SER A 323 24.90 8.40 11.98
CA SER A 323 24.08 8.44 13.19
C SER A 323 22.67 7.86 13.03
N VAL A 324 22.31 7.39 11.83
CA VAL A 324 20.98 6.86 11.52
C VAL A 324 21.06 5.46 10.91
N ALA A 325 20.02 4.66 11.13
CA ALA A 325 19.92 3.31 10.61
C ALA A 325 19.74 3.31 9.09
N MET A 326 20.42 2.39 8.40
CA MET A 326 20.22 2.14 6.98
C MET A 326 19.10 1.12 6.76
N PRO A 327 18.32 1.24 5.66
CA PRO A 327 17.35 0.22 5.32
C PRO A 327 18.03 -1.07 4.87
N LEU A 328 17.35 -2.19 5.13
CA LEU A 328 17.70 -3.51 4.60
C LEU A 328 17.52 -3.53 3.07
N ILE A 329 16.45 -2.91 2.59
CA ILE A 329 16.11 -2.74 1.16
C ILE A 329 15.45 -1.37 0.98
N GLY A 330 15.80 -0.68 -0.10
CA GLY A 330 15.00 0.43 -0.62
C GLY A 330 14.20 0.01 -1.85
N PHE A 331 12.90 0.25 -1.81
CA PHE A 331 12.02 0.10 -2.97
C PHE A 331 11.89 1.43 -3.72
N PRO A 332 11.52 1.41 -5.02
CA PRO A 332 11.21 2.63 -5.74
C PRO A 332 10.15 3.46 -5.03
N GLY A 333 10.31 4.78 -5.12
CA GLY A 333 9.47 5.72 -4.40
C GLY A 333 7.99 5.62 -4.77
N HIS A 334 7.17 5.93 -3.77
CA HIS A 334 5.72 6.08 -3.85
C HIS A 334 4.95 4.77 -4.06
N TYR A 335 5.57 3.59 -3.91
CA TYR A 335 4.84 2.32 -4.03
C TYR A 335 3.84 2.11 -2.90
N ALA A 336 3.95 2.87 -1.81
CA ALA A 336 3.00 2.89 -0.69
C ALA A 336 2.79 1.49 -0.08
N PRO A 337 3.81 0.91 0.57
CA PRO A 337 3.69 -0.37 1.26
C PRO A 337 2.69 -0.25 2.41
N ASN A 338 1.61 -1.02 2.36
CA ASN A 338 0.50 -0.92 3.29
C ASN A 338 0.32 -2.14 4.18
N ASP A 339 0.99 -3.25 3.92
CA ASP A 339 1.10 -4.33 4.88
C ASP A 339 2.41 -5.11 4.70
N LEU A 340 2.87 -5.71 5.78
CA LEU A 340 4.07 -6.55 5.86
C LEU A 340 3.66 -7.84 6.57
N PHE A 341 4.09 -8.98 6.06
CA PHE A 341 3.78 -10.26 6.69
C PHE A 341 4.95 -11.24 6.53
N PHE A 342 5.49 -11.75 7.63
CA PHE A 342 6.48 -12.84 7.60
C PHE A 342 5.79 -14.19 7.52
N TYR A 343 6.07 -14.93 6.45
CA TYR A 343 5.42 -16.20 6.18
C TYR A 343 6.11 -17.36 6.90
N THR A 344 5.41 -18.00 7.82
CA THR A 344 5.92 -19.12 8.63
C THR A 344 5.25 -20.46 8.29
N GLY A 345 4.26 -20.45 7.39
CA GLY A 345 3.47 -21.62 7.02
C GLY A 345 4.23 -22.63 6.17
N ASP A 346 3.66 -23.84 6.08
CA ASP A 346 4.26 -24.96 5.36
C ASP A 346 3.58 -25.29 4.01
N GLN A 347 2.56 -24.53 3.61
CA GLN A 347 1.81 -24.80 2.37
C GLN A 347 2.58 -24.38 1.11
N PHE A 348 3.20 -23.21 1.14
CA PHE A 348 3.96 -22.69 0.01
C PHE A 348 5.31 -23.42 -0.13
N PRO A 349 5.94 -23.38 -1.33
CA PRO A 349 7.29 -23.88 -1.53
C PRO A 349 8.29 -23.31 -0.52
N GLU A 350 9.30 -24.10 -0.16
CA GLU A 350 10.22 -23.81 0.96
C GLU A 350 10.90 -22.43 0.85
N ARG A 351 11.16 -21.94 -0.37
CA ARG A 351 11.75 -20.61 -0.62
C ARG A 351 11.00 -19.45 0.02
N TYR A 352 9.69 -19.60 0.24
CA TYR A 352 8.86 -18.54 0.80
C TYR A 352 8.90 -18.51 2.33
N LYS A 353 9.33 -19.62 2.94
CA LYS A 353 9.37 -19.78 4.39
C LYS A 353 10.36 -18.81 5.01
N ASP A 354 9.93 -18.21 6.11
CA ASP A 354 10.62 -17.15 6.86
C ASP A 354 10.89 -15.86 6.05
N GLY A 355 10.41 -15.76 4.81
CA GLY A 355 10.48 -14.56 3.99
C GLY A 355 9.32 -13.60 4.25
N ALA A 356 9.44 -12.39 3.71
CA ALA A 356 8.47 -11.31 3.93
C ALA A 356 7.64 -11.01 2.67
N PHE A 357 6.33 -10.95 2.82
CA PHE A 357 5.41 -10.42 1.83
C PHE A 357 5.07 -8.97 2.12
N VAL A 358 5.01 -8.13 1.07
CA VAL A 358 4.70 -6.70 1.20
C VAL A 358 3.59 -6.33 0.23
N ALA A 359 2.48 -5.80 0.76
CA ALA A 359 1.39 -5.28 -0.06
C ALA A 359 1.72 -3.84 -0.49
N PHE A 360 2.12 -3.64 -1.74
CA PHE A 360 2.25 -2.30 -2.31
C PHE A 360 0.87 -1.83 -2.80
N HIS A 361 0.44 -0.67 -2.30
CA HIS A 361 -0.91 -0.14 -2.53
C HIS A 361 -1.00 0.75 -3.77
N GLY A 362 0.13 1.24 -4.24
CA GLY A 362 0.25 2.02 -5.46
C GLY A 362 0.21 3.53 -5.23
N SER A 363 0.95 4.22 -6.09
CA SER A 363 1.30 5.62 -5.92
C SER A 363 0.17 6.61 -6.21
N THR A 364 0.35 7.82 -5.68
CA THR A 364 -0.53 8.97 -5.96
C THR A 364 0.18 10.18 -6.59
N ILE A 365 1.51 10.16 -6.63
CA ILE A 365 2.34 11.36 -6.83
C ILE A 365 3.56 11.10 -7.74
N ARG A 366 3.39 10.26 -8.77
CA ARG A 366 4.45 9.98 -9.77
C ARG A 366 4.32 10.77 -11.08
N GLY A 367 3.30 11.63 -11.20
CA GLY A 367 3.05 12.39 -12.42
C GLY A 367 4.28 13.24 -12.81
N PRO A 368 4.66 13.29 -14.10
CA PRO A 368 3.92 12.86 -15.28
C PRO A 368 4.17 11.39 -15.69
N TYR A 369 4.86 10.60 -14.87
CA TYR A 369 5.07 9.18 -15.13
C TYR A 369 3.88 8.36 -14.62
N PRO A 370 3.69 7.13 -15.14
CA PRO A 370 2.62 6.24 -14.67
C PRO A 370 2.68 6.04 -13.15
N GLN A 371 1.53 5.89 -12.52
CA GLN A 371 1.47 5.43 -11.13
C GLN A 371 1.98 3.97 -11.06
N ALA A 372 2.64 3.58 -9.98
CA ALA A 372 3.15 2.22 -9.78
C ALA A 372 3.04 1.74 -8.34
N GLY A 373 3.30 0.46 -8.12
CA GLY A 373 3.25 -0.20 -6.82
C GLY A 373 1.96 -0.97 -6.56
N TYR A 374 1.27 -1.51 -7.56
CA TYR A 374 -0.05 -2.16 -7.41
C TYR A 374 0.04 -3.70 -7.35
N PHE A 375 0.96 -4.23 -6.55
CA PHE A 375 1.29 -5.66 -6.49
C PHE A 375 1.66 -6.10 -5.06
N VAL A 376 1.66 -7.40 -4.81
CA VAL A 376 2.28 -7.99 -3.61
C VAL A 376 3.69 -8.44 -3.96
N GLY A 377 4.69 -7.93 -3.25
CA GLY A 377 6.08 -8.33 -3.39
C GLY A 377 6.48 -9.39 -2.38
N PHE A 378 7.54 -10.14 -2.68
CA PHE A 378 8.19 -11.08 -1.78
C PHE A 378 9.66 -10.70 -1.60
N VAL A 379 10.16 -10.78 -0.37
CA VAL A 379 11.57 -10.60 -0.02
C VAL A 379 12.05 -11.88 0.67
N PRO A 380 13.01 -12.62 0.07
CA PRO A 380 13.57 -13.80 0.72
C PRO A 380 14.47 -13.38 1.88
N PHE A 381 14.44 -14.13 2.98
CA PHE A 381 15.24 -13.88 4.18
C PHE A 381 16.13 -15.08 4.53
N GLU A 382 17.24 -14.81 5.20
CA GLU A 382 18.04 -15.79 5.91
C GLU A 382 18.47 -15.18 7.25
N GLY A 383 17.88 -15.66 8.34
CA GLY A 383 18.01 -15.01 9.65
C GLY A 383 17.30 -13.65 9.67
N ASP A 384 17.98 -12.62 10.17
CA ASP A 384 17.43 -11.27 10.38
C ASP A 384 17.60 -10.32 9.19
N LYS A 385 17.98 -10.84 8.01
CA LYS A 385 18.28 -10.02 6.83
C LYS A 385 17.78 -10.66 5.53
N PRO A 386 17.52 -9.83 4.50
CA PRO A 386 17.23 -10.33 3.16
C PRO A 386 18.38 -11.17 2.61
N SER A 387 18.06 -12.30 2.00
CA SER A 387 19.02 -13.22 1.37
C SER A 387 19.14 -13.01 -0.14
N GLY A 388 18.29 -12.16 -0.74
CA GLY A 388 18.27 -11.90 -2.17
C GLY A 388 17.45 -10.67 -2.56
N PRO A 389 17.33 -10.38 -3.87
CA PRO A 389 16.48 -9.30 -4.37
C PRO A 389 15.01 -9.60 -4.11
N TRP A 390 14.20 -8.54 -4.02
CA TRP A 390 12.75 -8.68 -3.95
C TRP A 390 12.15 -9.08 -5.30
N GLU A 391 11.02 -9.77 -5.24
CA GLU A 391 10.29 -10.34 -6.37
C GLU A 391 8.84 -9.85 -6.37
N VAL A 392 8.17 -9.88 -7.53
CA VAL A 392 6.71 -9.73 -7.60
C VAL A 392 6.11 -11.11 -7.33
N PHE A 393 5.22 -11.21 -6.34
CA PHE A 393 4.52 -12.45 -6.02
C PHE A 393 3.08 -12.46 -6.54
N ALA A 394 2.35 -11.35 -6.46
CA ALA A 394 1.01 -11.27 -7.05
C ALA A 394 0.82 -9.93 -7.76
N ASP A 395 0.35 -9.98 -9.01
CA ASP A 395 -0.01 -8.81 -9.82
C ASP A 395 -1.41 -9.01 -10.43
N GLY A 396 -1.95 -8.01 -11.13
CA GLY A 396 -3.25 -8.05 -11.79
C GLY A 396 -4.33 -7.23 -11.07
N PHE A 397 -4.00 -6.61 -9.92
CA PHE A 397 -4.92 -5.79 -9.15
C PHE A 397 -5.41 -4.57 -9.92
N ALA A 398 -4.50 -3.80 -10.52
CA ALA A 398 -4.87 -2.54 -11.18
C ALA A 398 -5.70 -2.73 -12.47
N LYS A 399 -5.64 -3.90 -13.10
CA LYS A 399 -6.24 -4.23 -14.42
C LYS A 399 -5.79 -3.38 -15.61
N LEU A 400 -4.99 -2.36 -15.39
CA LEU A 400 -4.36 -1.51 -16.39
C LEU A 400 -2.84 -1.61 -16.27
N ASP A 401 -2.15 -1.46 -17.39
CA ASP A 401 -0.69 -1.30 -17.40
C ASP A 401 -0.33 0.13 -17.02
N THR A 402 -0.67 1.08 -17.90
CA THR A 402 -0.39 2.50 -17.70
C THR A 402 -1.51 3.13 -16.89
N ILE A 403 -1.20 3.52 -15.65
CA ILE A 403 -2.12 4.16 -14.72
C ILE A 403 -1.79 5.65 -14.66
N VAL A 404 -2.69 6.50 -15.14
CA VAL A 404 -2.47 7.96 -15.13
C VAL A 404 -2.85 8.53 -13.76
N ASN A 405 -4.07 8.21 -13.31
CA ASN A 405 -4.59 8.62 -12.02
C ASN A 405 -4.72 7.39 -11.12
N THR A 406 -4.46 7.57 -9.83
CA THR A 406 -4.64 6.49 -8.84
C THR A 406 -6.04 5.88 -8.87
N GLY A 407 -7.07 6.68 -9.16
CA GLY A 407 -8.46 6.23 -9.28
C GLY A 407 -8.74 5.33 -10.48
N ASP A 408 -7.81 5.22 -11.44
CA ASP A 408 -7.97 4.36 -12.61
C ASP A 408 -7.69 2.87 -12.27
N ALA A 409 -7.03 2.58 -11.15
CA ALA A 409 -6.75 1.22 -10.71
C ALA A 409 -8.02 0.53 -10.19
N ALA A 410 -8.31 -0.66 -10.73
CA ALA A 410 -9.51 -1.42 -10.35
C ALA A 410 -9.47 -1.95 -8.92
N ALA A 411 -8.30 -2.38 -8.46
CA ALA A 411 -8.03 -2.83 -7.09
C ALA A 411 -6.63 -2.38 -6.65
N ARG A 412 -6.44 -2.27 -5.33
CA ARG A 412 -5.18 -1.82 -4.71
C ARG A 412 -4.83 -2.69 -3.51
N PRO A 413 -3.74 -3.50 -3.55
CA PRO A 413 -3.36 -4.42 -2.48
C PRO A 413 -3.26 -3.71 -1.14
N MET A 414 -3.77 -4.35 -0.09
CA MET A 414 -3.93 -3.71 1.20
C MET A 414 -3.38 -4.57 2.33
N GLY A 415 -4.15 -5.53 2.85
CA GLY A 415 -3.74 -6.37 3.97
C GLY A 415 -3.34 -7.77 3.54
N ILE A 416 -2.47 -8.42 4.31
CA ILE A 416 -1.98 -9.79 4.14
C ILE A 416 -2.12 -10.53 5.47
N SER A 417 -2.61 -11.77 5.45
CA SER A 417 -2.60 -12.64 6.62
C SER A 417 -2.50 -14.11 6.20
N MET A 418 -2.11 -14.99 7.10
CA MET A 418 -1.99 -16.42 6.84
C MET A 418 -3.11 -17.20 7.53
N GLY A 419 -3.73 -18.12 6.81
CA GLY A 419 -4.69 -19.06 7.38
C GLY A 419 -4.01 -20.20 8.14
N PRO A 420 -4.78 -20.98 8.93
CA PRO A 420 -4.25 -22.09 9.73
C PRO A 420 -3.61 -23.21 8.91
N ASP A 421 -3.93 -23.30 7.62
CA ASP A 421 -3.38 -24.27 6.68
C ASP A 421 -2.12 -23.77 5.95
N GLY A 422 -1.66 -22.55 6.24
CA GLY A 422 -0.53 -21.90 5.56
C GLY A 422 -0.90 -21.21 4.24
N SER A 423 -2.18 -21.07 3.88
CA SER A 423 -2.57 -20.25 2.71
C SER A 423 -2.48 -18.77 3.04
N LEU A 424 -2.16 -17.92 2.06
CA LEU A 424 -2.15 -16.46 2.25
C LEU A 424 -3.46 -15.82 1.81
N TYR A 425 -3.97 -14.90 2.62
CA TYR A 425 -5.13 -14.08 2.31
C TYR A 425 -4.67 -12.66 2.00
N ILE A 426 -5.19 -12.09 0.92
CA ILE A 426 -4.85 -10.74 0.47
C ILE A 426 -6.16 -9.96 0.31
N THR A 427 -6.23 -8.76 0.90
CA THR A 427 -7.34 -7.81 0.66
C THR A 427 -6.92 -6.69 -0.29
N GLU A 428 -7.90 -6.02 -0.86
CA GLU A 428 -7.71 -4.76 -1.57
C GLU A 428 -8.68 -3.67 -1.09
N SER A 429 -8.29 -2.40 -1.21
CA SER A 429 -8.98 -1.30 -0.52
C SER A 429 -10.11 -0.58 -1.27
N VAL A 430 -10.29 -0.88 -2.56
CA VAL A 430 -11.24 -0.19 -3.44
C VAL A 430 -12.65 -0.76 -3.22
N GLN A 431 -12.81 -2.07 -3.40
CA GLN A 431 -14.07 -2.81 -3.28
C GLN A 431 -14.11 -3.72 -2.04
N GLY A 432 -12.95 -4.04 -1.47
CA GLY A 432 -12.82 -5.01 -0.38
C GLY A 432 -12.74 -6.44 -0.87
N LYS A 433 -12.29 -6.69 -2.09
CA LYS A 433 -12.11 -8.07 -2.56
C LYS A 433 -11.06 -8.79 -1.70
N ILE A 434 -11.30 -10.06 -1.41
CA ILE A 434 -10.37 -10.92 -0.67
C ILE A 434 -10.05 -12.15 -1.51
N TRP A 435 -8.76 -12.41 -1.69
CA TRP A 435 -8.25 -13.65 -2.29
C TRP A 435 -7.64 -14.52 -1.22
N ARG A 436 -7.78 -15.83 -1.37
CA ARG A 436 -6.97 -16.85 -0.69
C ARG A 436 -6.06 -17.49 -1.74
N VAL A 437 -4.76 -17.31 -1.59
CA VAL A 437 -3.70 -17.83 -2.44
C VAL A 437 -3.15 -19.11 -1.84
N MET A 438 -3.07 -20.15 -2.66
CA MET A 438 -2.75 -21.52 -2.26
C MET A 438 -1.74 -22.13 -3.22
N TYR A 439 -1.00 -23.12 -2.75
CA TYR A 439 -0.12 -23.94 -3.58
C TYR A 439 -0.56 -25.40 -3.52
N PRO A 440 -1.42 -25.87 -4.45
CA PRO A 440 -1.93 -27.25 -4.47
C PRO A 440 -0.96 -28.27 -5.07
N GLY A 441 0.14 -27.83 -5.69
CA GLY A 441 1.15 -28.69 -6.30
C GLY A 441 2.08 -29.38 -5.30
N ASP A 442 2.93 -30.27 -5.78
CA ASP A 442 4.06 -30.78 -4.99
C ASP A 442 5.09 -29.65 -4.83
N LYS A 443 5.55 -29.40 -3.59
CA LYS A 443 6.51 -28.32 -3.30
C LYS A 443 7.87 -28.60 -3.92
N GLU A 444 8.21 -29.87 -4.12
CA GLU A 444 9.46 -30.28 -4.76
C GLU A 444 9.47 -30.03 -6.28
N ASP A 445 8.29 -29.87 -6.89
CA ASP A 445 8.15 -29.53 -8.31
C ASP A 445 8.28 -28.02 -8.58
N PHE A 446 8.32 -27.19 -7.53
CA PHE A 446 8.48 -25.74 -7.70
C PHE A 446 9.89 -25.41 -8.18
N SER A 447 9.99 -24.70 -9.31
CA SER A 447 11.26 -24.33 -9.94
C SER A 447 11.32 -22.83 -10.25
N GLU A 448 12.50 -22.33 -10.63
CA GLU A 448 12.67 -20.95 -11.08
C GLU A 448 11.82 -20.61 -12.32
N ASP A 449 11.49 -21.60 -13.16
CA ASP A 449 10.62 -21.40 -14.33
C ASP A 449 9.21 -20.95 -13.91
N ALA A 450 8.76 -21.34 -12.71
CA ALA A 450 7.48 -20.90 -12.15
C ALA A 450 7.46 -19.38 -11.87
N LEU A 451 8.61 -18.73 -11.77
CA LEU A 451 8.72 -17.29 -11.49
C LEU A 451 8.86 -16.44 -12.76
N GLU A 452 9.14 -17.06 -13.90
CA GLU A 452 9.52 -16.37 -15.13
C GLU A 452 8.48 -15.31 -15.56
N GLU A 453 7.18 -15.65 -15.49
CA GLU A 453 6.13 -14.70 -15.87
C GLU A 453 6.16 -13.43 -15.01
N LEU A 454 6.27 -13.56 -13.69
CA LEU A 454 6.28 -12.40 -12.79
C LEU A 454 7.61 -11.63 -12.86
N ALA A 455 8.73 -12.30 -13.12
CA ALA A 455 10.00 -11.65 -13.41
C ALA A 455 9.91 -10.79 -14.68
N ILE A 456 9.30 -11.30 -15.75
CA ILE A 456 9.05 -10.53 -16.98
C ILE A 456 8.13 -9.35 -16.71
N ARG A 457 7.06 -9.54 -15.93
CA ARG A 457 6.13 -8.46 -15.59
C ARG A 457 6.79 -7.35 -14.78
N LYS A 458 7.65 -7.71 -13.82
CA LYS A 458 8.43 -6.74 -13.02
C LYS A 458 9.24 -5.80 -13.91
N GLU A 459 9.80 -6.31 -15.00
CA GLU A 459 10.65 -5.53 -15.92
C GLU A 459 9.89 -4.88 -17.08
N SER A 460 8.67 -5.32 -17.40
CA SER A 460 7.90 -4.84 -18.57
C SER A 460 6.76 -3.90 -18.23
N ARG A 461 6.07 -4.09 -17.10
CA ARG A 461 4.84 -3.37 -16.74
C ARG A 461 5.14 -1.98 -16.21
N THR A 462 4.54 -0.95 -16.81
CA THR A 462 4.76 0.47 -16.47
C THR A 462 4.32 0.83 -15.04
N ASN A 463 3.41 0.05 -14.46
CA ASN A 463 2.98 0.18 -13.05
C ASN A 463 3.81 -0.65 -12.05
N ILE A 464 4.92 -1.26 -12.47
CA ILE A 464 5.83 -2.03 -11.61
C ILE A 464 7.30 -1.69 -11.83
N ARG A 465 7.72 -1.54 -13.09
CA ARG A 465 9.12 -1.23 -13.40
C ARG A 465 9.47 0.21 -13.08
N LYS A 466 10.77 0.49 -13.00
CA LYS A 466 11.27 1.87 -13.03
C LYS A 466 10.91 2.50 -14.38
N PRO A 467 10.25 3.68 -14.43
CA PRO A 467 9.92 4.32 -15.68
C PRO A 467 11.21 4.77 -16.39
N ASP A 468 11.19 4.70 -17.72
CA ASP A 468 12.15 5.37 -18.56
C ASP A 468 11.89 6.89 -18.49
N GLU A 469 12.96 7.68 -18.38
CA GLU A 469 12.84 9.12 -18.16
C GLU A 469 12.17 9.85 -19.33
N GLU A 470 12.32 9.34 -20.54
CA GLU A 470 11.79 9.96 -21.73
C GLU A 470 10.54 9.27 -22.27
N GLN A 471 10.58 7.95 -22.44
CA GLN A 471 9.55 7.19 -23.13
C GLN A 471 8.26 7.10 -22.32
N ASP A 472 8.37 7.03 -20.99
CA ASP A 472 7.21 6.92 -20.09
C ASP A 472 6.72 8.28 -19.59
N ASN A 473 7.29 9.39 -20.06
CA ASN A 473 6.76 10.70 -19.74
C ASN A 473 5.45 10.93 -20.50
N LEU A 474 4.33 10.80 -19.80
CA LEU A 474 2.98 10.91 -20.39
C LEU A 474 2.66 12.31 -20.92
N GLU A 475 3.49 13.32 -20.60
CA GLU A 475 3.38 14.67 -21.14
C GLU A 475 4.31 14.94 -22.34
N LYS A 476 5.16 13.98 -22.74
CA LYS A 476 6.10 14.14 -23.86
C LYS A 476 5.36 14.44 -25.16
N GLY A 477 5.78 15.51 -25.86
CA GLY A 477 5.23 15.91 -27.15
C GLY A 477 3.82 16.53 -27.11
N LEU A 478 3.11 16.52 -25.97
CA LEU A 478 1.75 17.10 -25.89
C LEU A 478 1.74 18.59 -26.23
N LEU A 479 2.76 19.35 -25.84
CA LEU A 479 2.87 20.76 -26.21
C LEU A 479 3.20 20.95 -27.70
N GLU A 480 3.99 20.05 -28.29
CA GLU A 480 4.37 20.15 -29.71
C GLU A 480 3.22 19.75 -30.63
N VAL A 481 2.62 18.59 -30.39
CA VAL A 481 1.38 18.14 -31.06
C VAL A 481 0.26 19.14 -30.81
N GLY A 482 0.11 19.60 -29.57
CA GLY A 482 -0.88 20.60 -29.22
C GLY A 482 -0.67 21.93 -29.93
N ALA A 483 0.57 22.40 -30.08
CA ALA A 483 0.89 23.60 -30.85
C ALA A 483 0.59 23.42 -32.33
N GLN A 484 0.91 22.25 -32.91
CA GLN A 484 0.60 21.93 -34.31
C GLN A 484 -0.91 21.91 -34.55
N THR A 485 -1.66 21.16 -33.74
CA THR A 485 -3.13 21.10 -33.81
C THR A 485 -3.75 22.47 -33.58
N TYR A 486 -3.24 23.25 -32.63
CA TYR A 486 -3.69 24.62 -32.39
C TYR A 486 -3.48 25.50 -33.62
N ASN A 487 -2.29 25.46 -34.23
CA ASN A 487 -1.98 26.25 -35.41
C ASN A 487 -2.84 25.88 -36.61
N VAL A 488 -3.22 24.61 -36.74
CA VAL A 488 -4.06 24.14 -37.85
C VAL A 488 -5.53 24.51 -37.65
N TYR A 489 -6.09 24.27 -36.45
CA TYR A 489 -7.54 24.31 -36.25
C TYR A 489 -8.04 25.50 -35.43
N CYS A 490 -7.21 26.07 -34.56
CA CYS A 490 -7.65 27.05 -33.56
C CYS A 490 -7.12 28.46 -33.83
N ALA A 491 -5.89 28.57 -34.34
CA ALA A 491 -5.17 29.84 -34.48
C ALA A 491 -5.84 30.82 -35.47
N THR A 492 -6.59 30.34 -36.46
CA THR A 492 -7.32 31.20 -37.40
C THR A 492 -8.32 32.12 -36.68
N CYS A 493 -8.96 31.62 -35.62
CA CYS A 493 -9.95 32.37 -34.85
C CYS A 493 -9.32 33.00 -33.60
N HIS A 494 -8.59 32.19 -32.81
CA HIS A 494 -8.05 32.59 -31.52
C HIS A 494 -6.67 33.26 -31.59
N GLN A 495 -6.11 33.38 -32.80
CA GLN A 495 -4.82 33.98 -33.10
C GLN A 495 -3.63 33.22 -32.47
N SER A 496 -2.42 33.46 -32.97
CA SER A 496 -1.21 32.78 -32.49
C SER A 496 -0.84 33.13 -31.05
N ASN A 497 -1.35 34.25 -30.51
CA ASN A 497 -1.16 34.67 -29.13
C ASN A 497 -2.32 34.26 -28.20
N GLY A 498 -3.33 33.56 -28.71
CA GLY A 498 -4.49 33.12 -27.94
C GLY A 498 -5.42 34.25 -27.48
N MET A 499 -5.27 35.47 -27.99
CA MET A 499 -6.10 36.62 -27.57
C MET A 499 -7.42 36.71 -28.33
N GLY A 500 -7.60 35.94 -29.40
CA GLY A 500 -8.67 36.20 -30.37
C GLY A 500 -8.53 37.59 -30.99
N ASP A 501 -9.60 38.06 -31.64
CA ASP A 501 -9.64 39.41 -32.22
C ASP A 501 -10.34 40.43 -31.29
N GLY A 502 -10.72 39.99 -30.08
CA GLY A 502 -11.36 40.83 -29.07
C GLY A 502 -12.78 41.28 -29.42
N THR A 503 -13.36 40.85 -30.55
CA THR A 503 -14.68 41.30 -31.01
C THR A 503 -15.59 40.16 -31.46
N ARG A 504 -15.08 39.23 -32.27
CA ARG A 504 -15.83 38.08 -32.80
C ARG A 504 -15.38 36.78 -32.15
N PHE A 505 -14.08 36.66 -31.88
CA PHE A 505 -13.49 35.47 -31.29
C PHE A 505 -12.91 35.81 -29.91
N PRO A 506 -13.33 35.08 -28.85
CA PRO A 506 -12.90 35.37 -27.49
C PRO A 506 -11.43 34.99 -27.26
N PRO A 507 -10.78 35.60 -26.26
CA PRO A 507 -9.47 35.15 -25.81
C PRO A 507 -9.55 33.77 -25.17
N LEU A 508 -8.50 32.98 -25.41
CA LEU A 508 -8.14 31.79 -24.65
C LEU A 508 -7.11 32.12 -23.56
N ALA A 509 -6.37 33.20 -23.75
CA ALA A 509 -5.35 33.68 -22.82
C ALA A 509 -5.98 34.26 -21.54
N GLY A 510 -5.63 33.72 -20.39
CA GLY A 510 -5.97 34.25 -19.08
C GLY A 510 -7.37 33.93 -18.56
N THR A 511 -8.22 33.25 -19.34
CA THR A 511 -9.66 33.19 -19.07
C THR A 511 -10.07 32.07 -18.11
N LYS A 512 -11.19 32.27 -17.40
CA LYS A 512 -11.80 31.22 -16.54
C LYS A 512 -12.24 29.98 -17.31
N TRP A 513 -12.60 30.15 -18.59
CA TRP A 513 -12.99 29.06 -19.48
C TRP A 513 -11.84 28.08 -19.71
N VAL A 514 -10.62 28.59 -19.85
CA VAL A 514 -9.43 27.76 -20.04
C VAL A 514 -8.85 27.28 -18.72
N ARG A 515 -8.75 28.15 -17.69
CA ARG A 515 -8.11 27.82 -16.40
C ARG A 515 -8.99 27.01 -15.45
N GLY A 516 -10.30 27.07 -15.63
CA GLY A 516 -11.30 26.41 -14.80
C GLY A 516 -11.45 24.92 -15.10
N ASN A 517 -12.69 24.48 -15.16
CA ASN A 517 -13.07 23.06 -15.25
C ASN A 517 -12.58 22.43 -16.56
N LYS A 518 -11.76 21.38 -16.46
CA LYS A 518 -11.23 20.66 -17.61
C LYS A 518 -12.33 20.05 -18.47
N LYS A 519 -13.36 19.46 -17.86
CA LYS A 519 -14.46 18.77 -18.54
C LYS A 519 -15.28 19.74 -19.40
N GLU A 520 -15.53 20.94 -18.89
CA GLU A 520 -16.21 22.00 -19.66
C GLU A 520 -15.39 22.38 -20.89
N LEU A 521 -14.08 22.60 -20.73
CA LEU A 521 -13.20 22.92 -21.85
C LEU A 521 -13.09 21.77 -22.86
N ILE A 522 -13.01 20.52 -22.40
CA ILE A 522 -13.04 19.33 -23.25
C ILE A 522 -14.34 19.30 -24.05
N ASN A 523 -15.48 19.53 -23.40
CA ASN A 523 -16.78 19.53 -24.06
C ASN A 523 -16.91 20.63 -25.11
N VAL A 524 -16.37 21.83 -24.86
CA VAL A 524 -16.32 22.91 -25.86
C VAL A 524 -15.55 22.46 -27.10
N ILE A 525 -14.38 21.82 -26.95
CA ILE A 525 -13.62 21.32 -28.10
C ILE A 525 -14.36 20.19 -28.83
N LEU A 526 -14.98 19.27 -28.10
CA LEU A 526 -15.63 18.10 -28.70
C LEU A 526 -16.98 18.43 -29.35
N GLN A 527 -17.77 19.33 -28.77
CA GLN A 527 -19.14 19.62 -29.22
C GLN A 527 -19.25 20.93 -29.98
N GLY A 528 -18.22 21.77 -29.93
CA GLY A 528 -18.32 23.15 -30.39
C GLY A 528 -19.06 24.03 -29.38
N LEU A 529 -19.32 25.26 -29.77
CA LEU A 529 -20.08 26.21 -28.95
C LEU A 529 -20.89 27.14 -29.85
N GLU A 530 -22.19 27.23 -29.58
CA GLU A 530 -23.13 28.12 -30.27
C GLU A 530 -23.99 28.88 -29.26
N GLY A 531 -24.40 30.09 -29.63
CA GLY A 531 -25.17 30.98 -28.76
C GLY A 531 -24.30 31.99 -28.00
N GLN A 532 -24.97 32.91 -27.29
CA GLN A 532 -24.30 34.01 -26.62
C GLN A 532 -23.57 33.52 -25.36
N ILE A 533 -22.29 33.84 -25.26
CA ILE A 533 -21.44 33.58 -24.10
C ILE A 533 -20.80 34.88 -23.60
N GLU A 534 -20.30 34.85 -22.37
CA GLU A 534 -19.52 35.94 -21.80
C GLU A 534 -18.11 35.46 -21.41
N VAL A 535 -17.09 36.19 -21.88
CA VAL A 535 -15.69 35.98 -21.52
C VAL A 535 -15.15 37.29 -20.99
N ASP A 536 -14.76 37.30 -19.72
CA ASP A 536 -14.21 38.46 -18.98
C ASP A 536 -15.03 39.76 -19.16
N GLY A 537 -16.36 39.66 -19.04
CA GLY A 537 -17.28 40.80 -19.12
C GLY A 537 -17.66 41.23 -20.52
N VAL A 538 -17.18 40.54 -21.57
CA VAL A 538 -17.48 40.82 -22.97
C VAL A 538 -18.35 39.71 -23.56
N ALA A 539 -19.43 40.09 -24.24
CA ALA A 539 -20.35 39.16 -24.88
C ALA A 539 -19.86 38.73 -26.27
N TYR A 540 -19.90 37.44 -26.56
CA TYR A 540 -19.58 36.83 -27.85
C TYR A 540 -20.74 35.96 -28.30
N ASN A 541 -21.04 35.92 -29.60
CA ASN A 541 -22.13 35.11 -30.15
C ASN A 541 -21.74 34.49 -31.51
N GLY A 542 -20.46 34.15 -31.65
CA GLY A 542 -19.93 33.44 -32.81
C GLY A 542 -20.11 31.94 -32.67
N ILE A 543 -20.04 31.22 -33.80
CA ILE A 543 -20.04 29.76 -33.81
C ILE A 543 -18.59 29.27 -33.67
N MET A 544 -18.34 28.42 -32.68
CA MET A 544 -17.11 27.65 -32.55
C MET A 544 -17.37 26.21 -33.03
N PRO A 545 -16.77 25.77 -34.15
CA PRO A 545 -17.01 24.44 -34.68
C PRO A 545 -16.57 23.33 -33.72
N ALA A 546 -17.31 22.24 -33.73
CA ALA A 546 -16.88 21.02 -33.05
C ALA A 546 -15.62 20.44 -33.70
N HIS A 547 -14.64 20.06 -32.88
CA HIS A 547 -13.45 19.34 -33.31
C HIS A 547 -13.49 17.87 -32.87
N SER A 548 -14.68 17.27 -32.82
CA SER A 548 -14.89 15.86 -32.46
C SER A 548 -14.15 14.88 -33.37
N PHE A 549 -13.70 15.31 -34.55
CA PHE A 549 -12.91 14.50 -35.48
C PHE A 549 -11.46 14.26 -35.04
N LEU A 550 -10.93 15.05 -34.11
CA LEU A 550 -9.58 14.83 -33.56
C LEU A 550 -9.52 13.50 -32.81
N SER A 551 -8.40 12.79 -32.84
CA SER A 551 -8.18 11.66 -31.93
C SER A 551 -8.11 12.14 -30.47
N ASP A 552 -8.25 11.22 -29.51
CA ASP A 552 -8.17 11.57 -28.09
C ASP A 552 -6.80 12.16 -27.72
N ALA A 553 -5.73 11.68 -28.36
CA ALA A 553 -4.38 12.20 -28.18
C ALA A 553 -4.21 13.62 -28.76
N GLU A 554 -4.72 13.89 -29.97
CA GLU A 554 -4.63 15.23 -30.58
C GLU A 554 -5.47 16.25 -29.81
N ALA A 555 -6.67 15.87 -29.38
CA ALA A 555 -7.54 16.69 -28.54
C ALA A 555 -6.88 17.00 -27.20
N ALA A 556 -6.32 16.00 -26.52
CA ALA A 556 -5.58 16.18 -25.27
C ALA A 556 -4.35 17.08 -25.45
N GLY A 557 -3.63 16.92 -26.55
CA GLY A 557 -2.50 17.78 -26.93
C GLY A 557 -2.92 19.24 -27.06
N VAL A 558 -3.92 19.54 -27.90
CA VAL A 558 -4.35 20.95 -28.13
C VAL A 558 -4.94 21.58 -26.88
N LEU A 559 -5.71 20.83 -26.11
CA LEU A 559 -6.24 21.27 -24.82
C LEU A 559 -5.14 21.56 -23.80
N THR A 560 -4.12 20.69 -23.73
CA THR A 560 -2.93 20.90 -22.90
C THR A 560 -2.16 22.13 -23.34
N TYR A 561 -1.93 22.30 -24.64
CA TYR A 561 -1.25 23.48 -25.19
C TYR A 561 -2.01 24.76 -24.87
N ILE A 562 -3.34 24.81 -25.06
CA ILE A 562 -4.16 25.97 -24.71
C ILE A 562 -4.06 26.28 -23.21
N ARG A 563 -4.10 25.27 -22.34
CA ARG A 563 -4.02 25.43 -20.87
C ARG A 563 -2.63 25.83 -20.37
N LYS A 564 -1.56 25.47 -21.09
CA LYS A 564 -0.18 25.77 -20.71
C LYS A 564 0.34 27.07 -21.33
N SER A 565 -0.08 27.38 -22.56
CA SER A 565 0.36 28.56 -23.32
C SER A 565 -0.40 29.83 -22.93
N PHE A 566 -0.01 30.95 -23.54
CA PHE A 566 -0.73 32.24 -23.43
C PHE A 566 -0.87 32.78 -22.01
N GLY A 567 0.06 32.41 -21.13
CA GLY A 567 0.04 32.79 -19.71
C GLY A 567 -0.98 32.01 -18.87
N ASN A 568 -1.60 30.95 -19.40
CA ASN A 568 -2.62 30.20 -18.68
C ASN A 568 -2.08 29.33 -17.53
N ASN A 569 -0.87 28.76 -17.68
CA ASN A 569 -0.14 28.03 -16.64
C ASN A 569 -0.97 26.99 -15.87
N SER A 570 -1.91 26.33 -16.54
CA SER A 570 -2.86 25.39 -15.93
C SER A 570 -2.43 23.93 -16.08
N SER A 571 -3.10 23.00 -15.38
CA SER A 571 -2.83 21.55 -15.48
C SER A 571 -3.10 21.01 -16.89
N SER A 572 -2.38 19.96 -17.30
CA SER A 572 -2.57 19.25 -18.57
C SER A 572 -3.91 18.52 -18.62
N ILE A 573 -4.35 18.18 -19.83
CA ILE A 573 -5.49 17.29 -20.10
C ILE A 573 -4.95 16.06 -20.83
N SER A 574 -5.27 14.88 -20.30
CA SER A 574 -4.84 13.58 -20.82
C SER A 574 -5.79 13.04 -21.90
N ALA A 575 -5.31 12.11 -22.74
CA ALA A 575 -6.14 11.45 -23.74
C ALA A 575 -7.30 10.66 -23.10
N ILE A 576 -7.09 10.10 -21.91
CA ILE A 576 -8.13 9.36 -21.18
C ILE A 576 -9.26 10.28 -20.72
N GLU A 577 -8.93 11.49 -20.23
CA GLU A 577 -9.95 12.50 -19.86
C GLU A 577 -10.83 12.85 -21.08
N VAL A 578 -10.24 12.95 -22.28
CA VAL A 578 -10.99 13.17 -23.53
C VAL A 578 -11.84 11.95 -23.89
N ALA A 579 -11.26 10.74 -23.84
CA ALA A 579 -11.96 9.49 -24.15
C ALA A 579 -13.18 9.28 -23.24
N ASN A 580 -13.06 9.59 -21.95
CA ASN A 580 -14.15 9.51 -20.98
C ASN A 580 -15.23 10.55 -21.29
N ALA A 581 -14.87 11.81 -21.54
CA ALA A 581 -15.84 12.83 -21.94
C ALA A 581 -16.61 12.42 -23.21
N ARG A 582 -15.93 11.84 -24.22
CA ARG A 582 -16.59 11.33 -25.43
C ARG A 582 -17.63 10.25 -25.16
N LYS A 583 -17.39 9.36 -24.18
CA LYS A 583 -18.35 8.31 -23.82
C LYS A 583 -19.63 8.89 -23.22
N GLU A 584 -19.51 9.99 -22.47
CA GLU A 584 -20.63 10.66 -21.81
C GLU A 584 -21.45 11.58 -22.74
N ILE A 585 -20.89 11.97 -23.88
CA ILE A 585 -21.57 12.81 -24.89
C ILE A 585 -22.49 11.98 -25.82
N LYS A 586 -22.35 10.64 -25.81
CA LYS A 586 -23.09 9.73 -26.68
C LYS A 586 -24.50 9.40 -26.20
#